data_AF-A0A7W7RI05-F1
#
_entry.id   AF-A0A7W7RI05-F1
#
_cell.length_a   1.000
_cell.length_b   1.000
_cell.length_c   1.000
_cell.angle_alpha   90.00
_cell.angle_beta   90.00
_cell.angle_gamma   90.00
#
_symmetry.space_group_name_H-M   'P 1'
#
loop_
_entity.id
_entity.type
_entity.pdbx_description
1 polymer ?
#
loop_
_entity_poly.entity_id
_entity_poly.type
_entity_poly.pdbx_seq_one_letter_code
_entity_poly.pdbx_strand_id
1 'polypeptide(L)'
;MTEVITPESPMTDAEAARVELRAPEGWRVVWLPRHGVFLGFRDVDMPAGIARPAVYAATAKATLTAIRGHQQLTDTVREWVQLHEGAAA
;
A
#
# COMPACT_ATOMS: atom_id res chain seq x y z
N MET A 1 -11.32 -4.76 -36.64
CA MET A 1 -11.93 -3.88 -35.63
C MET A 1 -11.02 -3.92 -34.43
N THR A 2 -10.19 -2.89 -34.26
CA THR A 2 -9.22 -2.83 -33.16
C THR A 2 -9.89 -2.06 -32.03
N GLU A 3 -10.20 -2.73 -30.93
CA GLU A 3 -10.73 -2.07 -29.73
C GLU A 3 -9.68 -1.06 -29.23
N VAL A 4 -10.03 0.22 -29.32
CA VAL A 4 -9.26 1.30 -28.72
C VAL A 4 -9.45 1.16 -27.22
N ILE A 5 -8.43 0.65 -26.54
CA ILE A 5 -8.33 0.71 -25.08
C ILE A 5 -8.21 2.19 -24.73
N THR A 6 -9.34 2.82 -24.40
CA THR A 6 -9.36 4.19 -23.91
C THR A 6 -8.50 4.23 -22.64
N PRO A 7 -7.41 5.02 -22.59
CA PRO A 7 -6.67 5.15 -21.35
C PRO A 7 -7.63 5.73 -20.32
N GLU A 8 -7.84 5.00 -19.22
CA GLU A 8 -8.58 5.52 -18.07
C GLU A 8 -7.98 6.89 -17.73
N SER A 9 -8.84 7.90 -17.64
CA SER A 9 -8.45 9.30 -17.43
C SER A 9 -7.35 9.41 -16.38
N PRO A 10 -6.31 10.25 -16.62
CA PRO A 10 -5.26 10.44 -15.62
C PRO A 10 -5.92 10.88 -14.32
N MET A 11 -5.71 10.10 -13.27
CA MET A 11 -6.28 10.38 -11.96
C MET A 11 -5.92 11.81 -11.54
N THR A 12 -6.92 12.54 -11.06
CA THR A 12 -6.76 13.93 -10.64
C THR A 12 -6.06 14.02 -9.27
N ASP A 13 -5.37 15.14 -9.00
CA ASP A 13 -4.72 15.39 -7.71
C ASP A 13 -5.72 15.28 -6.53
N ALA A 14 -6.99 15.61 -6.77
CA ALA A 14 -8.07 15.48 -5.79
C ALA A 14 -8.40 14.01 -5.45
N GLU A 15 -8.30 13.10 -6.42
CA GLU A 15 -8.48 11.66 -6.19
C GLU A 15 -7.28 11.06 -5.48
N ALA A 16 -6.06 11.49 -5.80
CA ALA A 16 -4.85 11.10 -5.08
C ALA A 16 -4.93 11.50 -3.59
N ALA A 17 -5.36 12.73 -3.29
CA ALA A 17 -5.56 13.19 -1.91
C ALA A 17 -6.62 12.38 -1.14
N ARG A 18 -7.68 11.91 -1.81
CA ARG A 18 -8.69 11.02 -1.18
C ARG A 18 -8.15 9.63 -0.87
N VAL A 19 -7.11 9.16 -1.57
CA VAL A 19 -6.48 7.86 -1.31
C VAL A 19 -5.60 7.93 -0.06
N GLU A 20 -4.87 9.03 0.14
CA GLU A 20 -4.09 9.25 1.37
C GLU A 20 -4.99 9.17 2.62
N LEU A 21 -6.17 9.78 2.61
CA LEU A 21 -7.14 9.74 3.73
C LEU A 21 -7.72 8.35 4.04
N ARG A 22 -7.54 7.37 3.13
CA ARG A 22 -8.05 6.00 3.29
C ARG A 22 -6.95 4.99 3.64
N ALA A 23 -5.70 5.43 3.63
CA ALA A 23 -4.59 4.59 4.03
C ALA A 23 -4.74 4.21 5.52
N PRO A 24 -4.49 2.95 5.90
CA PRO A 24 -4.44 2.56 7.31
C PRO A 24 -3.37 3.33 8.09
N GLU A 25 -3.54 3.43 9.41
CA GLU A 25 -2.61 4.17 10.27
C GLU A 25 -1.14 3.71 10.09
N GLY A 26 -0.23 4.67 10.01
CA GLY A 26 1.20 4.42 9.80
C GLY A 26 1.59 4.03 8.37
N TRP A 27 0.63 4.04 7.44
CA TRP A 27 0.87 3.86 6.01
C TRP A 27 0.66 5.15 5.24
N ARG A 28 1.49 5.34 4.21
CA ARG A 28 1.36 6.38 3.21
C ARG A 28 1.18 5.75 1.84
N VAL A 29 0.27 6.32 1.05
CA VAL A 29 -0.01 5.88 -0.32
C VAL A 29 0.15 7.06 -1.26
N VAL A 30 1.01 6.94 -2.25
CA VAL A 30 1.27 7.99 -3.25
C VAL A 30 1.01 7.50 -4.66
N TRP A 31 0.53 8.38 -5.52
CA TRP A 31 0.36 8.10 -6.95
C TRP A 31 1.58 8.56 -7.74
N LEU A 32 2.09 7.69 -8.61
CA LEU A 32 3.17 8.01 -9.54
C LEU A 32 2.61 8.09 -10.98
N PRO A 33 2.17 9.27 -11.45
CA PRO A 33 1.48 9.41 -12.72
C PRO A 33 2.32 8.98 -13.92
N ARG A 34 3.64 9.24 -13.90
CA ARG A 34 4.56 8.83 -14.97
C ARG A 34 4.70 7.31 -15.11
N HIS A 35 4.37 6.57 -14.06
CA HIS A 35 4.53 5.12 -14.00
C HIS A 35 3.17 4.40 -14.01
N GLY A 36 2.06 5.12 -13.87
CA GLY A 36 0.73 4.52 -13.83
C GLY A 36 0.52 3.62 -12.60
N VAL A 37 1.22 3.87 -11.48
CA VAL A 37 1.14 3.03 -10.28
C VAL A 37 0.97 3.83 -8.99
N PHE A 38 0.25 3.24 -8.04
CA PHE A 38 0.22 3.64 -6.65
C PHE A 38 1.29 2.89 -5.88
N LEU A 39 1.97 3.58 -4.99
CA LEU A 39 2.94 3.01 -4.06
C LEU A 39 2.42 3.14 -2.63
N GLY A 40 2.42 2.03 -1.89
CA GLY A 40 2.15 1.98 -0.46
C GLY A 40 3.42 1.69 0.33
N PHE A 41 3.68 2.47 1.37
CA PHE A 41 4.82 2.28 2.26
C PHE A 41 4.51 2.73 3.68
N ARG A 42 5.31 2.28 4.65
CA ARG A 42 5.25 2.76 6.03
C ARG A 42 6.31 3.82 6.25
N ASP A 43 5.95 4.92 6.92
CA ASP A 43 6.89 6.01 7.19
C ASP A 43 8.08 5.56 8.06
N VAL A 44 7.86 4.57 8.94
CA VAL A 44 8.90 3.99 9.80
C VAL A 44 9.90 3.11 9.04
N ASP A 45 9.51 2.59 7.88
CA ASP A 45 10.32 1.64 7.09
C ASP A 45 11.15 2.33 6.01
N MET A 46 11.13 3.67 5.96
CA MET A 46 11.91 4.48 5.00
C MET A 46 13.03 5.27 5.70
N PRO A 47 14.20 4.66 5.96
CA PRO A 47 15.41 5.43 6.23
C PRO A 47 15.75 6.29 5.01
N ALA A 48 16.33 7.48 5.24
CA ALA A 48 16.66 8.42 4.18
C ALA A 48 17.49 7.75 3.07
N GLY A 49 17.00 7.81 1.82
CA GLY A 49 17.71 7.31 0.63
C GLY A 49 17.31 5.93 0.13
N ILE A 50 16.41 5.20 0.80
CA ILE A 50 15.91 3.89 0.31
C ILE A 50 14.39 3.94 0.12
N ALA A 51 13.96 4.07 -1.14
CA ALA A 51 12.56 3.93 -1.52
C ALA A 51 12.27 2.48 -1.95
N ARG A 52 12.04 1.58 -1.00
CA ARG A 52 11.47 0.26 -1.30
C ARG A 52 10.00 0.30 -0.93
N PRO A 53 9.08 0.53 -1.89
CA PRO A 53 7.66 0.47 -1.58
C PRO A 53 7.34 -0.93 -1.07
N ALA A 54 6.59 -1.02 0.02
CA ALA A 54 6.12 -2.30 0.54
C ALA A 54 5.08 -2.91 -0.40
N VAL A 55 4.32 -2.06 -1.10
CA VAL A 55 3.27 -2.47 -2.06
C VAL A 55 3.28 -1.52 -3.27
N TYR A 56 3.04 -2.05 -4.46
CA TYR A 56 2.69 -1.24 -5.63
C TYR A 56 1.56 -1.90 -6.44
N ALA A 57 0.63 -1.09 -6.96
CA ALA A 57 -0.42 -1.58 -7.86
C ALA A 57 -0.94 -0.49 -8.80
N ALA A 58 -1.58 -0.88 -9.90
CA ALA A 58 -2.16 0.05 -10.88
C ALA A 58 -3.33 0.88 -10.32
N THR A 59 -4.00 0.41 -9.26
CA THR A 59 -5.16 1.10 -8.67
C THR A 59 -5.01 1.33 -7.17
N ALA A 60 -5.64 2.40 -6.68
CA ALA A 60 -5.71 2.72 -5.26
C ALA A 60 -6.34 1.59 -4.45
N LYS A 61 -7.44 1.01 -4.96
CA LYS A 61 -8.15 -0.09 -4.31
C LYS A 61 -7.25 -1.31 -4.12
N ALA A 62 -6.55 -1.71 -5.18
CA ALA A 62 -5.62 -2.85 -5.11
C ALA A 62 -4.50 -2.60 -4.10
N THR A 63 -3.93 -1.39 -4.10
CA THR A 63 -2.89 -0.99 -3.15
C THR A 63 -3.39 -1.05 -1.70
N LEU A 64 -4.56 -0.45 -1.42
CA LEU A 64 -5.15 -0.46 -0.08
C LEU A 64 -5.53 -1.87 0.39
N THR A 65 -6.04 -2.72 -0.50
CA THR A 65 -6.34 -4.13 -0.18
C THR A 65 -5.07 -4.88 0.21
N ALA A 66 -3.98 -4.71 -0.53
CA ALA A 66 -2.70 -5.35 -0.22
C ALA A 66 -2.11 -4.85 1.11
N ILE A 67 -2.19 -3.55 1.39
CA ILE A 67 -1.78 -2.98 2.68
C ILE A 67 -2.53 -3.65 3.85
N ARG A 68 -3.86 -3.76 3.75
CA ARG A 68 -4.67 -4.41 4.80
C ARG A 68 -4.30 -5.89 4.95
N GLY A 69 -4.01 -6.58 3.84
CA GLY A 69 -3.51 -7.96 3.87
C GLY A 69 -2.18 -8.09 4.63
N HIS A 70 -1.25 -7.15 4.42
CA HIS A 70 0.01 -7.12 5.18
C HIS A 70 -0.19 -6.84 6.67
N GLN A 71 -1.11 -5.94 7.03
CA GLN A 71 -1.44 -5.70 8.44
C GLN A 71 -2.00 -6.97 9.09
N GLN A 72 -2.99 -7.60 8.46
CA GLN A 72 -3.59 -8.83 8.97
C GLN A 72 -2.54 -9.94 9.13
N LEU A 73 -1.65 -10.13 8.15
CA LEU A 73 -0.58 -11.10 8.23
C LEU A 73 0.37 -10.79 9.40
N THR A 74 0.74 -9.52 9.57
CA THR A 74 1.63 -9.08 10.66
C THR A 74 0.99 -9.35 12.03
N ASP A 75 -0.30 -9.04 12.17
CA ASP A 75 -1.04 -9.26 13.42
C ASP A 75 -1.17 -10.76 13.72
N THR A 76 -1.49 -11.59 12.72
CA THR A 76 -1.53 -13.05 12.87
C THR A 76 -0.18 -13.63 13.26
N VAL A 77 0.91 -13.18 12.63
CA VAL A 77 2.26 -13.63 13.00
C VAL A 77 2.61 -13.20 14.43
N ARG A 78 2.26 -11.97 14.83
CA ARG A 78 2.51 -11.48 16.19
C ARG A 78 1.75 -12.31 17.22
N GLU A 79 0.47 -12.59 16.99
CA GLU A 79 -0.34 -13.45 17.85
C GLU A 79 0.27 -14.87 17.95
N TRP A 80 0.65 -15.45 16.80
CA TRP A 80 1.30 -16.75 16.76
C TRP A 80 2.60 -16.77 17.58
N VAL A 81 3.47 -15.76 17.40
CA VAL A 81 4.72 -15.61 18.17
C VAL A 81 4.42 -15.49 19.66
N GLN A 82 3.44 -14.68 20.07
CA GLN A 82 3.09 -14.53 21.49
C GLN A 82 2.62 -15.85 22.12
N LEU A 83 1.84 -16.64 21.39
CA LEU A 83 1.34 -17.92 21.88
C LEU A 83 2.45 -18.99 22.01
N HIS A 84 3.46 -18.96 21.13
CA HIS A 84 4.46 -20.03 21.04
C HIS A 84 5.82 -19.66 21.66
N GLU A 85 6.20 -18.39 21.63
CA GLU A 85 7.46 -17.88 22.19
C GLU A 85 7.24 -17.12 23.50
N GLY A 86 6.04 -16.54 23.72
CA GLY A 86 5.69 -15.80 24.94
C GLY A 86 5.39 -16.68 26.17
N ALA A 87 5.21 -18.00 25.98
CA ALA A 87 5.06 -18.97 27.08
C ALA A 87 6.41 -19.49 27.61
N ALA A 88 7.54 -19.06 27.02
CA ALA A 88 8.88 -19.48 27.41
C ALA A 88 9.61 -18.50 28.36
N ALA A 89 8.88 -17.55 28.96
CA ALA A 89 9.41 -16.58 29.92
C ALA A 89 9.13 -16.98 31.38
#